data_AF-A8LMB2-F1
#
_entry.id   AF-A8LMB2-F1
#
_cell.length_a   1.000
_cell.length_b   1.000
_cell.length_c   1.000
_cell.angle_alpha   90.00
_cell.angle_beta   90.00
_cell.angle_gamma   90.00
#
_symmetry.space_group_name_H-M   'P 1'
#
loop_
_entity.id
_entity.type
_entity.pdbx_description
1 polymer ?
#
loop_
_entity_poly.entity_id
_entity_poly.type
_entity_poly.pdbx_seq_one_letter_code
_entity_poly.pdbx_strand_id
1 'polypeptide(L)' 'MKKDIHPEYHIIDVKMTDGTVIQMRSTWGAEGDQLSLDIDPSVHPAWTGGTSRLLDTGGRVSKFKKKYEGLGF' A
#
# COMPACT_ATOMS: atom_id res chain seq x y z
N MET A 1 16.92 -15.44 19.35
CA MET A 1 16.15 -15.45 20.61
C MET A 1 17.07 -15.80 21.76
N LYS A 2 17.76 -14.80 22.34
CA LYS A 2 18.40 -14.97 23.65
C LYS A 2 17.31 -15.03 24.70
N LYS A 3 17.44 -15.99 25.62
CA LYS A 3 16.61 -16.09 26.82
C LYS A 3 16.62 -14.75 27.58
N ASP A 4 15.46 -14.36 28.07
CA ASP A 4 15.23 -13.20 28.96
C ASP A 4 15.38 -11.78 28.36
N ILE A 5 15.82 -11.62 27.10
CA ILE A 5 15.90 -10.28 26.46
C ILE A 5 15.13 -10.15 25.14
N HIS A 6 14.67 -11.26 24.56
CA HIS A 6 13.87 -11.21 23.34
C HIS A 6 12.39 -11.33 23.69
N PRO A 7 11.53 -10.50 23.09
CA PRO A 7 10.09 -10.70 23.19
C PRO A 7 9.66 -12.08 22.67
N GLU A 8 8.58 -12.61 23.21
CA GLU A 8 8.00 -13.89 22.81
C GLU A 8 7.64 -13.90 21.33
N TYR A 9 8.25 -14.79 20.55
CA TYR A 9 8.06 -14.87 19.10
C TYR A 9 7.18 -16.06 18.72
N HIS A 10 5.91 -15.77 18.48
CA HIS A 10 4.85 -16.75 18.32
C HIS A 10 4.10 -16.55 16.99
N ILE A 11 3.27 -17.51 16.62
CA ILE A 11 2.43 -17.45 15.43
C ILE A 11 1.18 -16.62 15.76
N ILE A 12 0.87 -15.66 14.91
CA ILE A 12 -0.34 -14.85 14.95
C ILE A 12 -1.09 -14.97 13.62
N ASP A 13 -2.40 -14.78 13.67
CA ASP A 13 -3.26 -14.78 12.49
C ASP A 13 -3.45 -13.34 12.01
N VAL A 14 -3.03 -13.05 10.78
CA VAL A 14 -3.13 -11.72 10.19
C VAL A 14 -4.29 -11.68 9.22
N LYS A 15 -5.31 -10.90 9.56
CA LYS A 15 -6.42 -10.64 8.67
C LYS A 15 -6.10 -9.45 7.78
N MET A 16 -5.95 -9.73 6.49
CA MET A 16 -5.81 -8.75 5.43
C MET A 16 -7.16 -8.09 5.11
N THR A 17 -7.12 -6.94 4.46
CA THR A 17 -8.30 -6.13 4.06
C THR A 17 -9.19 -6.85 3.04
N ASP A 18 -8.63 -7.77 2.26
CA ASP A 18 -9.37 -8.66 1.35
C ASP A 18 -10.11 -9.80 2.08
N GLY A 19 -9.91 -9.94 3.40
CA GLY A 19 -10.47 -10.99 4.24
C GLY A 19 -9.61 -12.26 4.32
N THR A 20 -8.49 -12.33 3.59
CA THR A 20 -7.55 -13.45 3.68
C THR A 20 -6.88 -13.44 5.05
N VAL A 21 -6.79 -14.61 5.69
CA VAL A 21 -6.06 -14.79 6.95
C VAL A 21 -4.75 -15.50 6.65
N ILE A 22 -3.63 -14.85 7.01
CA ILE A 22 -2.28 -15.37 6.80
C ILE A 22 -1.64 -15.59 8.17
N GLN A 23 -1.06 -16.78 8.37
CA GLN A 23 -0.29 -17.05 9.57
C GLN A 23 1.11 -16.45 9.43
N MET A 24 1.47 -15.54 10.34
CA MET A 24 2.82 -14.99 10.40
C MET A 24 3.38 -15.09 11.81
N ARG A 25 4.70 -15.09 11.93
CA ARG A 25 5.35 -15.07 13.24
C ARG A 25 5.67 -13.64 13.62
N SER A 26 5.19 -13.20 14.77
CA SER A 26 5.38 -11.85 15.30
C SER A 26 5.71 -11.90 16.79
N THR A 27 6.18 -10.78 17.32
CA THR A 27 6.33 -10.56 18.76
C THR A 27 5.19 -9.74 19.36
N TRP A 28 4.14 -9.51 18.57
CA TRP A 28 2.99 -8.70 18.93
C TRP A 28 1.85 -9.59 19.41
N GLY A 29 1.19 -9.20 20.51
CA GLY A 29 0.07 -9.94 21.08
C GLY A 29 0.50 -11.22 21.80
N ALA A 30 -0.42 -12.18 21.84
CA ALA A 30 -0.22 -13.54 22.32
C ALA A 30 -0.37 -14.56 21.16
N GLU A 31 0.10 -15.79 21.41
CA GLU A 31 -0.01 -16.88 20.44
C GLU A 31 -1.47 -17.13 20.03
N GLY A 32 -1.74 -17.07 18.72
CA GLY A 32 -3.07 -17.23 18.16
C GLY A 32 -3.94 -15.96 18.15
N ASP A 33 -3.44 -14.81 18.60
CA ASP A 33 -4.17 -13.55 18.46
C ASP A 33 -4.37 -13.18 16.98
N GLN A 34 -5.53 -12.59 16.68
CA GLN A 34 -5.86 -12.11 15.36
C GLN A 34 -5.54 -10.62 15.22
N LEU A 35 -4.59 -10.28 14.36
CA LEU A 35 -4.28 -8.90 13.97
C LEU A 35 -5.08 -8.51 12.73
N SER A 36 -5.99 -7.54 12.85
CA SER A 36 -6.68 -6.95 11.70
C SER A 36 -5.90 -5.75 11.17
N LEU A 37 -5.49 -5.78 9.90
CA LEU A 37 -4.88 -4.62 9.25
C LEU A 37 -5.96 -3.69 8.68
N ASP A 38 -5.78 -2.38 8.86
CA ASP A 38 -6.57 -1.34 8.19
C ASP A 38 -6.07 -1.09 6.75
N ILE A 39 -4.76 -1.24 6.55
CA ILE A 39 -4.08 -1.04 5.28
C ILE A 39 -3.08 -2.18 5.08
N ASP A 40 -3.16 -2.86 3.95
CA ASP A 40 -2.24 -3.93 3.57
C ASP A 40 -1.64 -3.67 2.16
N PRO A 41 -0.69 -4.49 1.69
CA PRO A 41 -0.08 -4.32 0.38
C PRO A 41 -1.05 -4.43 -0.81
N SER A 42 -2.21 -5.07 -0.63
CA SER A 42 -3.22 -5.22 -1.67
C SER A 42 -4.01 -3.94 -1.95
N VAL A 43 -4.07 -3.01 -0.99
CA VAL A 43 -4.76 -1.72 -1.12
C VAL A 43 -3.82 -0.52 -1.15
N HIS A 44 -2.61 -0.64 -0.62
CA HIS A 44 -1.75 0.51 -0.46
C HIS A 44 -1.13 0.97 -1.80
N PRO A 45 -1.26 2.27 -2.18
CA PRO A 45 -0.85 2.80 -3.48
C PRO A 45 0.60 2.50 -3.88
N ALA A 46 1.50 2.32 -2.92
CA ALA A 46 2.90 1.99 -3.20
C ALA A 46 3.09 0.60 -3.83
N TRP A 47 2.21 -0.37 -3.55
CA TRP A 47 2.33 -1.74 -4.07
C TRP A 47 1.29 -2.08 -5.14
N THR A 48 0.12 -1.43 -5.14
CA THR A 48 -0.88 -1.58 -6.21
C THR A 48 -0.53 -0.80 -7.48
N GLY A 49 0.56 -0.02 -7.45
CA GLY A 49 0.92 0.86 -8.56
C GLY A 49 -0.08 2.01 -8.72
N GLY A 50 -0.65 2.48 -7.59
CA GLY A 50 -1.60 3.58 -7.54
C GLY A 50 -1.13 4.74 -8.41
N THR A 51 -2.06 5.28 -9.19
CA THR A 51 -1.93 6.18 -10.34
C THR A 51 -1.01 7.39 -10.12
N SER A 52 0.29 7.13 -10.02
CA SER A 52 1.34 7.99 -10.55
C SER A 52 1.61 7.62 -12.01
N ARG A 53 0.60 7.10 -12.73
CA ARG A 53 0.56 7.28 -14.18
C ARG A 53 0.34 8.76 -14.42
N LEU A 54 1.46 9.47 -14.43
CA LEU A 54 1.74 10.68 -15.21
C LEU A 54 0.46 11.34 -15.72
N LEU A 55 0.12 12.42 -15.04
CA LEU A 55 -0.89 13.44 -15.37
C LEU A 55 -0.76 14.07 -16.79
N ASP A 56 -0.12 13.40 -17.75
CA ASP A 56 0.34 13.99 -19.01
C ASP A 56 -0.46 13.62 -20.27
N THR A 57 -1.43 12.70 -20.26
CA THR A 57 -2.06 12.28 -21.54
C THR A 57 -3.28 13.09 -21.98
N GLY A 58 -3.98 13.82 -21.11
CA GLY A 58 -5.24 14.50 -21.51
C GLY A 58 -5.21 16.03 -21.59
N GLY A 59 -4.36 16.69 -20.80
CA GLY A 59 -4.60 18.09 -20.44
C GLY A 59 -3.51 19.09 -20.79
N ARG A 60 -2.24 18.73 -20.65
CA ARG A 60 -1.14 19.71 -20.83
C ARG A 60 -0.90 20.03 -22.30
N VAL A 61 -0.87 19.01 -23.17
CA VAL A 61 -0.71 19.21 -24.62
C VAL A 61 -1.91 19.95 -25.22
N SER A 62 -3.13 19.62 -24.78
CA SER A 62 -4.34 20.32 -25.23
C SER A 62 -4.41 21.76 -24.72
N LYS A 63 -4.03 22.03 -23.47
CA LYS A 63 -3.87 23.41 -22.94
C LYS A 63 -2.78 24.19 -23.67
N PHE A 64 -1.66 23.56 -24.01
CA PHE A 64 -0.61 24.19 -24.80
C PHE A 64 -1.16 24.58 -26.18
N LYS A 65 -1.76 23.64 -26.92
CA LYS A 65 -2.39 23.91 -28.22
C LYS A 65 -3.39 25.07 -28.13
N LYS A 66 -4.30 25.07 -27.15
CA LYS A 66 -5.26 26.18 -26.93
C LYS A 66 -4.60 27.52 -26.63
N LYS A 67 -3.50 27.54 -25.86
CA LYS A 67 -2.78 28.80 -25.56
C LYS A 67 -2.18 29.43 -26.82
N TYR A 68 -1.79 28.62 -27.80
CA TYR A 68 -1.12 29.09 -29.02
C TYR A 68 -2.02 29.08 -30.28
N GLU A 69 -3.27 28.64 -30.19
CA GLU A 69 -4.21 28.52 -31.34
C GLU A 69 -4.48 29.87 -32.04
N GLY A 70 -4.33 30.99 -31.33
CA GLY A 70 -4.50 32.35 -31.87
C GLY A 70 -3.20 33.05 -32.27
N LEU A 71 -2.04 32.43 -32.06
CA LEU A 71 -0.76 32.97 -32.52
C LEU A 71 -0.47 32.38 -33.90
N GLY A 72 -1.10 32.96 -34.93
CA GLY A 72 -0.72 32.72 -36.32
C GLY A 72 0.72 33.20 -36.55
N PHE A 73 1.64 32.24 -36.58
CA PHE A 73 2.94 32.31 -37.23
C PHE A 73 3.11 31.07 -38.12
#